data_AF-A0A135TG70-F1
#
_entry.id   AF-A0A135TG70-F1
#
_cell.length_a   1.000
_cell.length_b   1.000
_cell.length_c   1.000
_cell.angle_alpha   90.00
_cell.angle_beta   90.00
_cell.angle_gamma   90.00
#
_symmetry.space_group_name_H-M   'P 1'
#
loop_
_entity.id
_entity.type
_entity.pdbx_description
1 polymer ?
#
loop_
_entity_poly.entity_id
_entity_poly.type
_entity_poly.pdbx_seq_one_letter_code
_entity_poly.pdbx_strand_id
1 'polypeptide(L)'
;MAIPLSNPMVSSGPAIPLNDTTNAGQTTANTAKVVDWTSAASVVDWSTPRKASDLCGQLKLFTELSPDHNTQRLLFRKVKKAFSEKSFLLASSQQQVRVLEARVKRMAPRKKKSVQTDPNTKFANIRDIKRAQEDAGERLISPSRIAEVELPSEGSGCIVVAVEGS
;
A
#
# COMPACT_ATOMS: atom_id res chain seq x y z
N MET A 1 -30.87 13.66 0.21
CA MET A 1 -31.07 12.69 -0.89
C MET A 1 -29.71 12.07 -1.17
N ALA A 2 -29.55 10.77 -0.94
CA ALA A 2 -28.26 10.06 -1.05
C ALA A 2 -28.15 9.37 -2.41
N ILE A 3 -27.05 9.57 -3.11
CA ILE A 3 -26.75 8.93 -4.40
C ILE A 3 -26.08 7.58 -4.11
N PRO A 4 -26.62 6.44 -4.58
CA PRO A 4 -25.97 5.16 -4.40
C PRO A 4 -24.76 5.04 -5.34
N LEU A 5 -23.64 4.51 -4.80
CA LEU A 5 -22.44 4.18 -5.57
C LEU A 5 -22.72 2.97 -6.46
N SER A 6 -23.10 3.21 -7.72
CA SER A 6 -23.17 2.16 -8.73
C SER A 6 -21.76 1.83 -9.24
N ASN A 7 -21.26 0.65 -8.90
CA ASN A 7 -20.01 0.12 -9.45
C ASN A 7 -20.17 -0.13 -10.97
N PRO A 8 -19.33 0.45 -11.84
CA PRO A 8 -19.41 0.26 -13.29
C PRO A 8 -18.84 -1.08 -13.78
N MET A 9 -18.49 -2.01 -12.87
CA MET A 9 -17.74 -3.23 -13.19
C MET A 9 -18.57 -4.51 -13.06
N VAL A 10 -19.87 -4.43 -13.30
CA VAL A 10 -20.75 -5.60 -13.45
C VAL A 10 -21.44 -5.48 -14.80
N SER A 11 -20.70 -5.78 -15.87
CA SER A 11 -21.32 -6.04 -17.16
C SER A 11 -21.91 -7.45 -17.10
N SER A 12 -23.23 -7.54 -17.21
CA SER A 12 -23.98 -8.78 -17.35
C SER A 12 -23.45 -9.56 -18.56
N GLY A 13 -22.99 -10.79 -18.34
CA GLY A 13 -22.73 -11.73 -19.45
C GLY A 13 -24.04 -12.09 -20.16
N PRO A 14 -23.99 -12.42 -21.47
CA PRO A 14 -25.18 -12.83 -22.21
C PRO A 14 -25.61 -14.24 -21.82
N ALA A 15 -26.93 -14.43 -21.72
CA ALA A 15 -27.57 -15.72 -21.53
C ALA A 15 -27.23 -16.68 -22.69
N ILE A 16 -26.98 -17.95 -22.36
CA ILE A 16 -26.80 -19.04 -23.31
C ILE A 16 -28.18 -19.42 -23.87
N PRO A 17 -28.40 -19.42 -25.20
CA PRO A 17 -29.51 -20.18 -25.78
C PRO A 17 -29.04 -21.61 -26.06
N LEU A 18 -29.71 -22.55 -25.42
CA LEU A 18 -29.71 -23.97 -25.76
C LEU A 18 -30.43 -24.16 -27.11
N ASN A 19 -29.75 -24.73 -28.11
CA ASN A 19 -30.42 -25.34 -29.25
C ASN A 19 -29.70 -26.61 -29.74
N ASP A 20 -30.29 -27.75 -29.42
CA ASP A 20 -30.12 -28.98 -30.19
C ASP A 20 -30.74 -28.79 -31.57
N THR A 21 -30.03 -29.08 -32.67
CA THR A 21 -30.60 -29.80 -33.83
C THR A 21 -29.48 -30.34 -34.74
N THR A 22 -29.57 -31.63 -35.03
CA THR A 22 -28.93 -32.43 -36.07
C THR A 22 -29.01 -31.79 -37.47
N ASN A 23 -27.96 -31.86 -38.29
CA ASN A 23 -28.08 -32.16 -39.73
C ASN A 23 -26.72 -32.37 -40.42
N ALA A 24 -26.70 -33.39 -41.28
CA ALA A 24 -25.59 -33.79 -42.14
C ALA A 24 -25.56 -32.96 -43.44
N GLY A 25 -24.37 -32.78 -44.03
CA GLY A 25 -24.22 -32.29 -45.41
C GLY A 25 -22.88 -31.59 -45.68
N GLN A 26 -22.06 -32.17 -46.55
CA GLN A 26 -20.76 -31.65 -47.01
C GLN A 26 -20.91 -30.41 -47.91
N THR A 27 -19.98 -29.46 -47.84
CA THR A 27 -19.43 -28.75 -49.03
C THR A 27 -18.22 -27.89 -48.68
N THR A 28 -17.24 -27.92 -49.58
CA THR A 28 -15.95 -27.22 -49.55
C THR A 28 -16.10 -25.74 -49.91
N ALA A 29 -15.66 -24.82 -49.05
CA ALA A 29 -15.22 -23.48 -49.43
C ALA A 29 -14.39 -22.84 -48.31
N ASN A 30 -13.26 -22.23 -48.68
CA ASN A 30 -12.33 -21.54 -47.79
C ASN A 30 -13.03 -20.50 -46.90
N THR A 31 -13.27 -20.86 -45.65
CA THR A 31 -13.59 -19.91 -44.59
C THR A 31 -12.34 -19.74 -43.75
N ALA A 32 -11.79 -18.52 -43.73
CA ALA A 32 -10.87 -18.12 -42.68
C ALA A 32 -11.59 -18.41 -41.37
N LYS A 33 -11.19 -19.48 -40.68
CA LYS A 33 -11.77 -19.86 -39.39
C LYS A 33 -11.62 -18.63 -38.50
N VAL A 34 -12.74 -18.05 -38.09
CA VAL A 34 -12.75 -17.10 -36.98
C VAL A 34 -12.12 -17.88 -35.83
N VAL A 35 -10.87 -17.55 -35.51
CA VAL A 35 -10.19 -18.11 -34.34
C VAL A 35 -10.98 -17.60 -33.16
N ASP A 36 -11.86 -18.45 -32.64
CA ASP A 36 -12.51 -18.22 -31.37
C ASP A 36 -11.45 -18.36 -30.28
N TRP A 37 -10.87 -17.22 -29.90
CA TRP A 37 -9.84 -17.14 -28.86
C TRP A 37 -10.35 -17.62 -27.49
N THR A 38 -11.68 -17.74 -27.31
CA THR A 38 -12.26 -18.25 -26.05
C THR A 38 -12.09 -19.76 -25.89
N SER A 39 -11.85 -20.50 -26.99
CA SER A 39 -11.63 -21.95 -27.00
C SER A 39 -10.16 -22.35 -27.06
N ALA A 40 -9.23 -21.38 -27.15
CA ALA A 40 -7.80 -21.65 -27.14
C ALA A 40 -7.31 -21.90 -25.70
N ALA A 41 -7.49 -23.13 -25.21
CA ALA A 41 -6.93 -23.55 -23.93
C ALA A 41 -5.40 -23.46 -23.98
N SER A 42 -4.80 -22.81 -22.99
CA SER A 42 -3.35 -22.82 -22.86
C SER A 42 -2.88 -24.22 -22.49
N VAL A 43 -1.80 -24.69 -23.13
CA VAL A 43 -1.15 -25.96 -22.76
C VAL A 43 -0.47 -25.87 -21.38
N VAL A 44 -0.27 -24.65 -20.87
CA VAL A 44 0.33 -24.39 -19.55
C VAL A 44 -0.76 -23.95 -18.57
N ASP A 45 -0.84 -24.59 -17.41
CA ASP A 45 -1.71 -24.15 -16.31
C ASP A 45 -1.22 -22.80 -15.76
N TRP A 46 -1.96 -21.73 -16.06
CA TRP A 46 -1.65 -20.39 -15.58
C TRP A 46 -2.20 -20.19 -14.16
N SER A 47 -1.28 -19.97 -13.22
CA SER A 47 -1.59 -19.47 -11.88
C SER A 47 -1.07 -18.05 -11.71
N THR A 48 -1.74 -17.21 -10.92
CA THR A 48 -1.25 -15.85 -10.63
C THR A 48 0.05 -15.93 -9.82
N PRO A 49 1.19 -15.49 -10.38
CA PRO A 49 2.48 -15.61 -9.69
C PRO A 49 2.52 -14.70 -8.47
N ARG A 50 2.84 -15.27 -7.30
CA ARG A 50 2.99 -14.51 -6.05
C ARG A 50 4.41 -14.02 -5.84
N LYS A 51 5.39 -14.75 -6.39
CA LYS A 51 6.81 -14.44 -6.30
C LYS A 51 7.45 -14.46 -7.70
N ALA A 52 8.58 -13.78 -7.83
CA ALA A 52 9.34 -13.76 -9.09
C ALA A 52 9.83 -15.16 -9.52
N SER A 53 10.08 -16.06 -8.55
CA SER A 53 10.40 -17.47 -8.80
C SER A 53 9.28 -18.19 -9.55
N ASP A 54 8.04 -17.95 -9.16
CA ASP A 54 6.85 -18.63 -9.69
C ASP A 54 6.64 -18.23 -11.15
N LEU A 55 6.75 -16.91 -11.42
CA LEU A 55 6.74 -16.37 -12.77
C LEU A 55 7.88 -16.94 -13.62
N CYS A 56 9.09 -17.04 -13.07
CA CYS A 56 10.22 -17.62 -13.79
C CYS A 56 10.02 -19.09 -14.13
N GLY A 57 9.44 -19.87 -13.22
CA GLY A 57 9.11 -21.28 -13.45
C GLY A 57 8.07 -21.46 -14.56
N GLN A 58 6.96 -20.72 -14.50
CA GLN A 58 5.91 -20.77 -15.53
C GLN A 58 6.43 -20.36 -16.91
N LEU A 59 7.26 -19.31 -16.98
CA LEU A 59 7.84 -18.85 -18.25
C LEU A 59 8.86 -19.83 -18.82
N LYS A 60 9.53 -20.63 -17.97
CA LYS A 60 10.44 -21.68 -18.41
C LYS A 60 9.69 -22.81 -19.12
N LEU A 61 8.59 -23.28 -18.53
CA LEU A 61 7.71 -24.31 -19.12
C LEU A 61 7.20 -23.88 -20.50
N PHE A 62 6.79 -22.62 -20.64
CA PHE A 62 6.33 -22.11 -21.93
C PHE A 62 7.47 -22.04 -22.97
N THR A 63 8.67 -21.65 -22.53
CA THR A 63 9.84 -21.61 -23.42
C THR A 63 10.21 -23.01 -23.92
N GLU A 64 10.04 -24.04 -23.09
CA GLU A 64 10.28 -25.44 -23.48
C GLU A 64 9.22 -25.98 -24.47
N LEU A 65 7.99 -25.46 -24.43
CA LEU A 65 6.88 -25.88 -25.30
C LEU A 65 6.86 -25.22 -26.69
N SER A 66 7.41 -24.02 -26.85
CA SER A 66 7.31 -23.23 -28.07
C SER A 66 8.70 -22.84 -28.61
N PRO A 67 9.20 -23.50 -29.68
CA PRO A 67 10.54 -23.27 -30.23
C PRO A 67 10.69 -21.96 -31.01
N ASP A 68 9.58 -21.26 -31.33
CA ASP A 68 9.61 -19.97 -32.04
C ASP A 68 9.87 -18.81 -31.06
N HIS A 69 11.16 -18.56 -30.82
CA HIS A 69 11.62 -18.00 -29.55
C HIS A 69 11.77 -16.48 -29.48
N ASN A 70 11.82 -15.71 -30.56
CA ASN A 70 12.33 -14.33 -30.46
C ASN A 70 11.34 -13.34 -29.82
N THR A 71 10.14 -13.23 -30.35
CA THR A 71 9.11 -12.30 -29.83
C THR A 71 8.61 -12.73 -28.46
N GLN A 72 8.41 -14.04 -28.25
CA GLN A 72 7.99 -14.60 -26.97
C GLN A 72 9.05 -14.39 -25.88
N ARG A 73 10.34 -14.67 -26.16
CA ARG A 73 11.44 -14.41 -25.23
C ARG A 73 11.52 -12.94 -24.84
N LEU A 74 11.32 -12.03 -25.81
CA LEU A 74 11.30 -10.60 -25.54
C LEU A 74 10.12 -10.21 -24.65
N LEU A 75 8.91 -10.72 -24.95
CA LEU A 75 7.72 -10.51 -24.12
C LEU A 75 7.97 -10.97 -22.69
N PHE A 76 8.48 -12.18 -22.49
CA PHE A 76 8.78 -12.74 -21.17
C PHE A 76 9.86 -11.98 -20.43
N ARG A 77 10.89 -11.50 -21.12
CA ARG A 77 11.90 -10.62 -20.52
C ARG A 77 11.27 -9.31 -20.04
N LYS A 78 10.35 -8.73 -20.83
CA LYS A 78 9.62 -7.51 -20.44
C LYS A 78 8.71 -7.77 -19.23
N VAL A 79 7.97 -8.87 -19.23
CA VAL A 79 7.09 -9.25 -18.11
C VAL A 79 7.91 -9.47 -16.83
N LYS A 80 9.02 -10.23 -16.90
CA LYS A 80 9.93 -10.42 -15.76
C LYS A 80 10.46 -9.08 -15.23
N LYS A 81 10.89 -8.20 -16.12
CA LYS A 81 11.40 -6.87 -15.75
C LYS A 81 10.33 -6.04 -15.04
N ALA A 82 9.15 -5.91 -15.65
CA ALA A 82 8.04 -5.14 -15.10
C ALA A 82 7.57 -5.69 -13.74
N PHE A 83 7.50 -7.01 -13.58
CA PHE A 83 7.13 -7.65 -12.32
C PHE A 83 8.12 -7.33 -11.20
N SER A 84 9.42 -7.38 -11.49
CA SER A 84 10.48 -7.02 -10.54
C SER A 84 10.41 -5.55 -10.14
N GLU A 85 10.19 -4.64 -11.09
CA GLU A 85 10.02 -3.21 -10.82
C GLU A 85 8.82 -2.95 -9.90
N LYS A 86 7.66 -3.58 -10.17
CA LYS A 86 6.47 -3.46 -9.30
C LYS A 86 6.72 -4.03 -7.91
N SER A 87 7.40 -5.18 -7.82
CA SER A 87 7.76 -5.79 -6.54
C SER A 87 8.66 -4.88 -5.71
N PHE A 88 9.63 -4.23 -6.36
CA PHE A 88 10.52 -3.25 -5.71
C PHE A 88 9.75 -2.03 -5.20
N LEU A 89 8.88 -1.44 -6.03
CA LEU A 89 8.05 -0.30 -5.63
C LEU A 89 7.15 -0.64 -4.44
N LEU A 90 6.53 -1.82 -4.47
CA LEU A 90 5.70 -2.29 -3.37
C LEU A 90 6.51 -2.44 -2.07
N ALA A 91 7.69 -3.08 -2.14
CA ALA A 91 8.57 -3.25 -0.99
C ALA A 91 9.06 -1.91 -0.42
N SER A 92 9.39 -0.95 -1.29
CA SER A 92 9.79 0.41 -0.91
C SER A 92 8.65 1.15 -0.18
N SER A 93 7.43 1.09 -0.73
CA SER A 93 6.24 1.68 -0.10
C SER A 93 5.95 1.04 1.27
N GLN A 94 5.99 -0.29 1.36
CA GLN A 94 5.82 -1.02 2.62
C GLN A 94 6.89 -0.64 3.66
N GLN A 95 8.14 -0.42 3.23
CA GLN A 95 9.20 0.05 4.11
C GLN A 95 8.90 1.46 4.63
N GLN A 96 8.46 2.38 3.77
CA GLN A 96 8.10 3.73 4.18
C GLN A 96 6.94 3.73 5.18
N VAL A 97 5.91 2.91 4.95
CA VAL A 97 4.78 2.73 5.88
C VAL A 97 5.29 2.27 7.25
N ARG A 98 6.14 1.24 7.30
CA ARG A 98 6.72 0.74 8.57
C ARG A 98 7.51 1.83 9.32
N VAL A 99 8.28 2.65 8.61
CA VAL A 99 9.04 3.76 9.21
C VAL A 99 8.10 4.82 9.78
N LEU A 100 7.06 5.19 9.04
CA LEU A 100 6.07 6.17 9.48
C LEU A 100 5.27 5.66 10.68
N GLU A 101 4.81 4.42 10.65
CA GLU A 101 4.12 3.77 11.76
C GLU A 101 5.00 3.72 13.02
N ALA A 102 6.29 3.41 12.86
CA ALA A 102 7.23 3.44 13.98
C ALA A 102 7.40 4.86 14.55
N ARG A 103 7.43 5.89 13.69
CA ARG A 103 7.47 7.29 14.14
C ARG A 103 6.20 7.67 14.92
N VAL A 104 5.03 7.31 14.39
CA VAL A 104 3.75 7.55 15.07
C VAL A 104 3.71 6.84 16.42
N LYS A 105 4.15 5.58 16.49
CA LYS A 105 4.24 4.82 17.76
C LYS A 105 5.20 5.45 18.77
N ARG A 106 6.31 6.05 18.33
CA ARG A 106 7.23 6.78 19.21
C ARG A 106 6.64 8.09 19.73
N MET A 107 5.85 8.78 18.90
CA MET A 107 5.18 10.04 19.27
C MET A 107 3.87 9.82 20.03
N ALA A 108 3.32 8.61 20.01
CA ALA A 108 2.11 8.27 20.74
C ALA A 108 2.30 8.58 22.24
N PRO A 109 1.36 9.27 22.88
CA PRO A 109 1.49 9.64 24.27
C PRO A 109 1.64 8.37 25.11
N ARG A 110 2.76 8.25 25.82
CA ARG A 110 2.97 7.17 26.79
C ARG A 110 1.91 7.35 27.88
N LYS A 111 1.23 6.27 28.26
CA LYS A 111 0.29 6.31 29.39
C LYS A 111 1.05 6.79 30.61
N LYS A 112 0.58 7.87 31.23
CA LYS A 112 1.14 8.38 32.50
C LYS A 112 0.97 7.28 33.55
N LYS A 113 2.04 6.95 34.28
CA LYS A 113 1.93 6.03 35.42
C LYS A 113 1.09 6.70 36.50
N SER A 114 0.08 6.01 37.02
CA SER A 114 -0.67 6.50 38.18
C SER A 114 0.22 6.47 39.41
N VAL A 115 0.15 7.52 40.23
CA VAL A 115 0.76 7.51 41.56
C VAL A 115 0.00 6.48 42.40
N GLN A 116 0.72 5.55 43.01
CA GLN A 116 0.13 4.61 43.95
C GLN A 116 -0.14 5.34 45.27
N THR A 117 -1.40 5.52 45.62
CA THR A 117 -1.83 6.14 46.87
C THR A 117 -2.40 5.08 47.80
N ASP A 118 -2.13 5.21 49.10
CA ASP A 118 -2.74 4.33 50.10
C ASP A 118 -4.27 4.56 50.15
N PRO A 119 -5.09 3.49 50.20
CA PRO A 119 -6.55 3.59 50.15
C PRO A 119 -7.19 4.41 51.27
N ASN A 120 -6.51 4.61 52.40
CA ASN A 120 -7.02 5.42 53.51
C ASN A 120 -6.69 6.91 53.39
N THR A 121 -5.97 7.33 52.34
CA THR A 121 -5.65 8.74 52.11
C THR A 121 -6.54 9.35 51.04
N LYS A 122 -6.98 10.59 51.26
CA LYS A 122 -7.81 11.31 50.29
C LYS A 122 -7.00 11.92 49.13
N PHE A 123 -5.70 12.16 49.34
CA PHE A 123 -4.83 12.85 48.39
C PHE A 123 -3.44 12.19 48.34
N ALA A 124 -2.81 12.21 47.17
CA ALA A 124 -1.43 11.76 46.99
C ALA A 124 -0.44 12.69 47.71
N ASN A 125 0.57 12.11 48.36
CA ASN A 125 1.63 12.89 48.98
C ASN A 125 2.68 13.31 47.94
N ILE A 126 3.26 14.50 48.09
CA ILE A 126 4.33 15.03 47.22
C ILE A 126 5.53 14.07 47.12
N ARG A 127 5.83 13.33 48.19
CA ARG A 127 6.93 12.34 48.21
C ARG A 127 6.63 11.16 47.28
N ASP A 128 5.40 10.67 47.29
CA ASP A 128 4.96 9.55 46.45
C ASP A 128 4.89 9.96 44.98
N ILE A 129 4.47 11.21 44.72
CA ILE A 129 4.49 11.81 43.37
C ILE A 129 5.92 11.87 42.83
N LYS A 130 6.89 12.38 43.61
CA LYS A 130 8.29 12.46 43.19
C LYS A 130 8.90 11.07 42.92
N ARG A 131 8.66 10.11 43.81
CA ARG A 131 9.10 8.72 43.63
C ARG A 131 8.52 8.11 42.35
N ALA A 132 7.22 8.30 42.12
CA ALA A 132 6.56 7.79 40.92
C ALA A 132 7.10 8.43 39.62
N GLN A 133 7.51 9.71 39.66
CA GLN A 133 8.16 10.40 38.54
C GLN A 133 9.57 9.85 38.26
N GLU A 134 10.37 9.62 39.31
CA GLU A 134 11.69 9.00 39.21
C GLU A 134 11.60 7.58 38.64
N ASP A 135 10.68 6.76 39.14
CA ASP A 135 10.40 5.39 38.65
C ASP A 135 9.79 5.37 37.24
N ALA A 136 9.18 6.48 36.80
CA ALA A 136 8.72 6.66 35.43
C ALA A 136 9.85 7.05 34.46
N GLY A 137 11.04 7.39 34.97
CA GLY A 137 12.15 7.92 34.19
C GLY A 137 11.88 9.30 33.61
N GLU A 138 10.89 10.02 34.16
CA GLU A 138 10.49 11.35 33.73
C GLU A 138 11.38 12.38 34.43
N ARG A 139 12.60 12.57 33.91
CA ARG A 139 13.52 13.59 34.40
C ARG A 139 12.97 14.95 33.99
N LEU A 140 12.21 15.59 34.89
CA LEU A 140 11.78 16.98 34.73
C LEU A 140 13.02 17.85 34.49
N ILE A 141 13.09 18.43 33.30
CA ILE A 141 13.91 19.62 33.06
C ILE A 141 13.37 20.67 34.02
N SER A 142 14.19 21.12 34.96
CA SER A 142 13.80 22.17 35.89
C SER A 142 13.41 23.42 35.10
N PRO A 143 12.34 24.14 35.49
CA PRO A 143 11.96 25.40 34.84
C PRO A 143 13.01 26.50 35.03
N SER A 144 14.05 26.27 35.84
CA SER A 144 15.14 27.23 36.08
C SER A 144 16.07 27.45 34.89
N ARG A 145 16.02 26.64 33.82
CA ARG A 145 16.94 26.77 32.67
C ARG A 145 16.37 27.54 31.46
N ILE A 146 15.22 28.20 31.60
CA ILE A 146 14.64 29.07 30.55
C ILE A 146 15.00 30.56 30.78
N ALA A 147 15.66 30.90 31.90
CA ALA A 147 16.02 32.30 32.21
C ALA A 147 17.36 32.78 31.62
N GLU A 148 18.17 31.92 31.02
CA GLU A 148 19.42 32.30 30.34
C GLU A 148 19.41 31.81 28.89
N VAL A 149 18.58 32.44 28.07
CA VAL A 149 18.86 32.58 26.64
C VAL A 149 19.02 34.07 26.41
N GLU A 150 20.26 34.54 26.36
CA GLU A 150 20.61 35.82 25.75
C GLU A 150 19.95 35.86 24.37
N LEU A 151 18.99 36.78 24.21
CA LEU A 151 18.40 37.11 22.92
C LEU A 151 19.51 37.68 22.01
N PRO A 152 19.79 37.09 20.83
CA PRO A 152 20.51 37.83 19.82
C PRO A 152 19.62 39.01 19.38
N SER A 153 20.20 40.20 19.46
CA SER A 153 19.66 41.46 18.98
C SER A 153 19.33 41.37 17.48
N GLU A 154 18.10 40.97 17.16
CA GLU A 154 17.57 40.97 15.80
C GLU A 154 16.80 42.27 15.54
N GLY A 155 17.21 42.97 14.49
CA GLY A 155 16.68 44.27 14.08
C GLY A 155 15.17 44.24 13.84
N SER A 156 14.55 45.39 14.10
CA SER A 156 13.14 45.67 13.84
C SER A 156 12.76 45.41 12.37
N GLY A 157 12.16 44.24 12.10
CA GLY A 157 11.48 43.96 10.84
C GLY A 157 10.03 44.44 10.90
N CYS A 158 9.76 45.68 10.47
CA CYS A 158 8.40 46.20 10.36
C CYS A 158 7.71 45.69 9.09
N ILE A 159 6.45 45.28 9.19
CA ILE A 159 5.59 44.99 8.03
C ILE A 159 4.89 46.29 7.64
N VAL A 160 5.10 46.77 6.41
CA VAL A 160 4.39 47.91 5.84
C VAL A 160 3.16 47.41 5.11
N VAL A 161 1.98 47.84 5.56
CA VAL A 161 0.71 47.63 4.85
C VAL A 161 0.42 48.91 4.08
N ALA A 162 0.49 48.84 2.75
CA ALA A 162 0.05 49.92 1.89
C ALA A 162 -1.49 49.95 1.89
N VAL A 163 -2.07 51.06 2.32
CA VAL A 163 -3.48 51.39 2.05
C VAL A 163 -3.50 52.15 0.73
N GLU A 164 -4.07 51.53 -0.32
CA GLU A 164 -4.46 52.24 -1.53
C GLU A 164 -5.69 53.09 -1.21
N GLY A 165 -5.55 54.40 -1.33
CA GLY A 165 -6.65 55.35 -1.25
C GLY A 165 -7.51 55.31 -2.51
N SER A 166 -8.83 55.34 -2.32
CA SER A 166 -9.83 55.66 -3.35
C SER A 166 -9.87 57.16 -3.65
#